data_AF-A0A2N2SHB3-F1
#
_entry.id   AF-A0A2N2SHB3-F1
#
_cell.length_a   1.000
_cell.length_b   1.000
_cell.length_c   1.000
_cell.angle_alpha   90.00
_cell.angle_beta   90.00
_cell.angle_gamma   90.00
#
_symmetry.space_group_name_H-M   'P 1'
#
loop_
_entity.id
_entity.type
_entity.pdbx_description
1 polymer ?
#
loop_
_entity_poly.entity_id
_entity_poly.type
_entity_poly.pdbx_seq_one_letter_code
_entity_poly.pdbx_strand_id
1 'polypeptide(L)'
;AAVSLPLGFTQGKEYAELEWPIDILIAVVWVSYAIVFFGTIGKRKVKHIYVANWFFGAFIIAVALLHIVNSAAIPADFMKSYSAYAGVQDAMVQWWYGHNAVGFFLTAGFLGIMYYFVPKQVERPIYSYRLSIVHFWALIFTYMWAGPHHLHYTALPDWTQSLGMVFSLILLAPSWGGMINGMMTMSGAWHKLRSDPILRFLIVSLSFYGMSTFEGPMMAIKTVNALSHYTDWTVGHVHSGALGWVGMVSMGALYYMIPRLFGQKQMYSVKAIELHFWMATIGIVLYISAMWISGVMQGLMWRGVNADGTLTYTFVESVKATYPFYALRLLGGLLYLGGMLVMLWNVLKTTSNGQSVNVPVPPVAAHA
;
A
#
# COMPACT_ATOMS: atom_id res chain seq x y z
N ALA A 1 -13.83 4.43 13.95
CA ALA A 1 -13.09 5.31 13.02
C ALA A 1 -13.86 6.59 12.69
N ALA A 2 -14.83 6.56 11.75
CA ALA A 2 -15.50 7.78 11.26
C ALA A 2 -16.22 8.60 12.34
N VAL A 3 -16.69 7.96 13.43
CA VAL A 3 -17.29 8.64 14.59
C VAL A 3 -16.25 8.91 15.67
N SER A 4 -15.41 7.93 16.01
CA SER A 4 -14.51 8.01 17.16
C SER A 4 -13.38 9.04 17.00
N LEU A 5 -12.75 9.10 15.82
CA LEU A 5 -11.58 9.96 15.60
C LEU A 5 -11.94 11.46 15.62
N PRO A 6 -13.04 11.93 14.96
CA PRO A 6 -13.44 13.34 15.07
C PRO A 6 -13.88 13.76 16.48
N LEU A 7 -14.32 12.81 17.31
CA LEU A 7 -14.63 13.05 18.72
C LEU A 7 -13.38 13.12 19.62
N GLY A 8 -12.19 12.92 19.05
CA GLY A 8 -10.91 13.00 19.77
C GLY A 8 -10.46 11.70 20.44
N PHE A 9 -11.17 10.58 20.22
CA PHE A 9 -10.76 9.29 20.76
C PHE A 9 -9.65 8.69 19.90
N THR A 10 -8.41 8.87 20.34
CA THR A 10 -7.22 8.36 19.67
C THR A 10 -6.13 7.89 20.64
N GLN A 11 -5.48 6.79 20.30
CA GLN A 11 -4.26 6.32 20.97
C GLN A 11 -3.04 7.18 20.62
N GLY A 12 -3.10 8.00 19.56
CA GLY A 12 -1.96 8.80 19.06
C GLY A 12 -0.88 7.98 18.34
N LYS A 13 -1.15 6.70 18.07
CA LYS A 13 -0.30 5.80 17.30
C LYS A 13 -0.73 5.76 15.84
N GLU A 14 0.19 6.07 14.92
CA GLU A 14 -0.09 6.05 13.48
C GLU A 14 -0.58 4.67 13.01
N TYR A 15 -1.66 4.64 12.24
CA TYR A 15 -2.35 3.45 11.75
C TYR A 15 -2.92 2.53 12.85
N ALA A 16 -2.86 2.93 14.12
CA ALA A 16 -3.40 2.24 15.29
C ALA A 16 -4.12 3.24 16.21
N GLU A 17 -4.80 4.22 15.62
CA GLU A 17 -5.38 5.33 16.35
C GLU A 17 -6.62 4.92 17.17
N LEU A 18 -7.29 3.83 16.79
CA LEU A 18 -8.59 3.46 17.37
C LEU A 18 -8.43 2.94 18.80
N GLU A 19 -9.33 3.34 19.70
CA GLU A 19 -9.24 2.94 21.10
C GLU A 19 -9.61 1.46 21.32
N TRP A 20 -9.18 0.93 22.48
CA TRP A 20 -9.13 -0.50 22.78
C TRP A 20 -10.43 -1.32 22.52
N PRO A 21 -11.67 -0.81 22.68
CA PRO A 21 -12.85 -1.61 22.33
C PRO A 21 -12.93 -1.90 20.83
N ILE A 22 -12.50 -0.94 20.01
CA ILE A 22 -12.47 -1.08 18.56
C ILE A 22 -11.32 -2.01 18.15
N ASP A 23 -10.19 -1.98 18.84
CA ASP A 23 -9.10 -2.93 18.60
C ASP A 23 -9.52 -4.38 18.85
N ILE A 24 -10.27 -4.63 19.93
CA ILE A 24 -10.85 -5.96 20.19
C ILE A 24 -11.82 -6.35 19.07
N LEU A 25 -12.71 -5.43 18.65
CA LEU A 25 -13.65 -5.69 17.57
C LEU A 25 -12.91 -6.03 16.26
N ILE A 26 -11.86 -5.28 15.92
CA ILE A 26 -11.02 -5.55 14.75
C ILE A 26 -10.41 -6.94 14.86
N ALA A 27 -9.83 -7.31 16.01
CA ALA A 27 -9.24 -8.63 16.22
C ALA A 27 -10.25 -9.76 16.01
N VAL A 28 -11.47 -9.63 16.56
CA VAL A 28 -12.54 -10.64 16.40
C VAL A 28 -12.97 -10.78 14.94
N VAL A 29 -13.18 -9.65 14.24
CA VAL A 29 -13.53 -9.65 12.81
C VAL A 29 -12.39 -10.24 11.98
N TRP A 30 -11.14 -9.94 12.32
CA TRP A 30 -9.98 -10.44 11.60
C TRP A 30 -9.78 -11.95 11.79
N VAL A 31 -10.00 -12.47 12.99
CA VAL A 31 -10.00 -13.93 13.25
C VAL A 31 -11.10 -14.61 12.45
N SER A 32 -12.30 -14.01 12.40
CA SER A 32 -13.41 -14.52 11.58
C SER A 32 -13.04 -14.55 10.09
N TYR A 33 -12.41 -13.49 9.59
CA TYR A 33 -11.89 -13.43 8.22
C TYR A 33 -10.83 -14.50 7.94
N ALA A 34 -9.90 -14.71 8.88
CA ALA A 34 -8.88 -15.75 8.76
C ALA A 34 -9.50 -17.15 8.66
N ILE A 35 -10.50 -17.47 9.50
CA ILE A 35 -11.21 -18.75 9.46
C ILE A 35 -11.89 -18.96 8.10
N VAL A 36 -12.55 -17.93 7.56
CA VAL A 36 -13.20 -18.00 6.25
C VAL A 36 -12.18 -18.23 5.13
N PHE A 37 -11.07 -17.48 5.13
CA PHE A 37 -10.05 -17.59 4.10
C PHE A 37 -9.33 -18.94 4.14
N PHE A 38 -8.77 -19.32 5.29
CA PHE A 38 -8.05 -20.58 5.43
C PHE A 38 -8.96 -21.81 5.36
N GLY A 39 -10.20 -21.69 5.83
CA GLY A 39 -11.23 -22.71 5.63
C GLY A 39 -11.56 -22.94 4.15
N THR A 40 -11.58 -21.87 3.35
CA THR A 40 -11.73 -21.96 1.88
C THR A 40 -10.53 -22.67 1.23
N ILE A 41 -9.30 -22.37 1.67
CA ILE A 41 -8.09 -23.09 1.22
C ILE A 41 -8.13 -24.57 1.64
N GLY A 42 -8.64 -24.87 2.82
CA GLY A 42 -8.78 -26.23 3.34
C GLY A 42 -9.75 -27.10 2.51
N LYS A 43 -10.78 -26.48 1.93
CA LYS A 43 -11.79 -27.13 1.08
C LYS A 43 -11.49 -27.03 -0.43
N ARG A 44 -10.26 -26.64 -0.81
CA ARG A 44 -9.87 -26.50 -2.22
C ARG A 44 -9.96 -27.83 -2.97
N LYS A 45 -10.22 -27.78 -4.28
CA LYS A 45 -10.26 -28.98 -5.14
C LYS A 45 -8.90 -29.32 -5.79
N VAL A 46 -8.04 -28.31 -6.02
CA VAL A 46 -6.72 -28.49 -6.63
C VAL A 46 -5.65 -28.75 -5.57
N LYS A 47 -4.67 -29.62 -5.86
CA LYS A 47 -3.63 -29.98 -4.88
C LYS A 47 -2.78 -28.77 -4.49
N HIS A 48 -2.35 -27.98 -5.46
CA HIS A 48 -1.49 -26.81 -5.25
C HIS A 48 -2.30 -25.58 -4.81
N ILE A 49 -1.71 -24.80 -3.91
CA ILE A 49 -2.22 -23.48 -3.52
C ILE A 49 -1.55 -22.45 -4.43
N TYR A 50 -2.34 -21.64 -5.12
CA TYR A 50 -1.82 -20.60 -6.00
C TYR A 50 -1.09 -19.51 -5.23
N VAL A 51 -0.05 -18.92 -5.83
CA VAL A 51 0.85 -17.94 -5.18
C VAL A 51 0.11 -16.72 -4.63
N ALA A 52 -0.96 -16.27 -5.29
CA ALA A 52 -1.80 -15.19 -4.77
C ALA A 52 -2.28 -15.48 -3.34
N ASN A 53 -2.62 -16.73 -3.05
CA ASN A 53 -3.10 -17.15 -1.74
C ASN A 53 -1.97 -17.29 -0.71
N TRP A 54 -0.71 -17.44 -1.14
CA TRP A 54 0.44 -17.36 -0.23
C TRP A 54 0.55 -15.93 0.31
N PHE A 55 0.46 -14.95 -0.57
CA PHE A 55 0.47 -13.53 -0.22
C PHE A 55 -0.72 -13.14 0.66
N PHE A 56 -1.95 -13.53 0.28
CA PHE A 56 -3.12 -13.28 1.12
C PHE A 56 -3.02 -13.98 2.48
N GLY A 57 -2.56 -15.24 2.53
CA GLY A 57 -2.39 -15.96 3.79
C GLY A 57 -1.36 -15.29 4.70
N ALA A 58 -0.21 -14.90 4.15
CA ALA A 58 0.83 -14.18 4.90
C ALA A 58 0.34 -12.82 5.40
N PHE A 59 -0.38 -12.08 4.56
CA PHE A 59 -1.07 -10.83 4.92
C PHE A 59 -1.98 -11.02 6.14
N ILE A 60 -2.87 -12.01 6.09
CA ILE A 60 -3.86 -12.25 7.16
C ILE A 60 -3.16 -12.56 8.48
N ILE A 61 -2.18 -13.48 8.46
CA ILE A 61 -1.46 -13.91 9.66
C ILE A 61 -0.64 -12.76 10.24
N ALA A 62 0.15 -12.07 9.41
CA ALA A 62 1.01 -10.99 9.87
C ALA A 62 0.19 -9.83 10.42
N VAL A 63 -0.87 -9.38 9.74
CA VAL A 63 -1.71 -8.28 10.24
C VAL A 63 -2.36 -8.62 11.57
N ALA A 64 -2.79 -9.87 11.78
CA ALA A 64 -3.32 -10.31 13.07
C ALA A 64 -2.28 -10.18 14.19
N LEU A 65 -1.06 -10.67 13.94
CA LEU A 65 0.06 -10.58 14.87
C LEU A 65 0.42 -9.12 15.18
N LEU A 66 0.55 -8.30 14.15
CA LEU A 66 0.91 -6.89 14.25
C LEU A 66 -0.12 -6.11 15.07
N HIS A 67 -1.41 -6.29 14.76
CA HIS A 67 -2.52 -5.66 15.47
C HIS A 67 -2.52 -6.02 16.96
N ILE A 68 -2.47 -7.32 17.29
CA ILE A 68 -2.54 -7.79 18.68
C ILE A 68 -1.36 -7.25 19.51
N VAL A 69 -0.16 -7.22 18.94
CA VAL A 69 1.02 -6.75 19.66
C VAL A 69 1.01 -5.22 19.83
N ASN A 70 0.78 -4.44 18.77
CA ASN A 70 0.86 -2.97 18.90
C ASN A 70 -0.29 -2.36 19.71
N SER A 71 -1.48 -2.98 19.64
CA SER A 71 -2.66 -2.58 20.42
C SER A 71 -2.64 -3.04 21.87
N ALA A 72 -1.55 -3.68 22.35
CA ALA A 72 -1.40 -3.98 23.76
C ALA A 72 -1.41 -2.67 24.56
N ALA A 73 -2.44 -2.48 25.37
CA ALA A 73 -2.70 -1.26 26.11
C ALA A 73 -3.45 -1.56 27.40
N ILE A 74 -3.32 -0.68 28.39
CA ILE A 74 -4.06 -0.71 29.65
C ILE A 74 -5.24 0.26 29.51
N PRO A 75 -6.50 -0.25 29.57
CA PRO A 75 -7.67 0.61 29.57
C PRO A 75 -7.68 1.54 30.79
N ALA A 76 -7.86 2.84 30.54
CA ALA A 76 -8.05 3.86 31.57
C ALA A 76 -9.53 4.30 31.68
N ASP A 77 -10.27 4.21 30.57
CA ASP A 77 -11.71 4.41 30.48
C ASP A 77 -12.27 3.65 29.26
N PHE A 78 -13.58 3.70 29.01
CA PHE A 78 -14.22 2.99 27.90
C PHE A 78 -13.61 3.34 26.53
N MET A 79 -13.36 4.63 26.25
CA MET A 79 -12.68 5.08 25.02
C MET A 79 -11.34 5.74 25.34
N LYS A 80 -10.62 5.22 26.35
CA LYS A 80 -9.27 5.66 26.64
C LYS A 80 -8.38 4.52 27.11
N SER A 81 -7.17 4.46 26.55
CA SER A 81 -6.12 3.54 26.98
C SER A 81 -4.74 4.19 26.94
N TYR A 82 -3.79 3.55 27.61
CA TYR A 82 -2.36 3.86 27.54
C TYR A 82 -1.61 2.65 27.00
N SER A 83 -0.66 2.86 26.09
CA SER A 83 0.12 1.76 25.53
C SER A 83 0.83 0.96 26.63
N ALA A 84 0.93 -0.35 26.44
CA ALA A 84 1.72 -1.23 27.30
C ALA A 84 3.24 -0.97 27.19
N TYR A 85 3.66 -0.18 26.21
CA TYR A 85 5.05 0.18 25.95
C TYR A 85 5.28 1.68 26.19
N ALA A 86 6.54 2.08 26.35
CA ALA A 86 6.91 3.49 26.46
C ALA A 86 8.23 3.82 25.73
N GLY A 87 8.40 5.10 25.40
CA GLY A 87 9.65 5.65 24.85
C GLY A 87 10.15 4.90 23.62
N VAL A 88 11.42 4.51 23.65
CA VAL A 88 12.11 3.87 22.51
C VAL A 88 11.53 2.49 22.17
N GLN A 89 11.05 1.75 23.18
CA GLN A 89 10.42 0.45 22.96
C GLN A 89 9.07 0.63 22.25
N ASP A 90 8.28 1.61 22.70
CA ASP A 90 7.01 1.91 22.04
C ASP A 90 7.23 2.39 20.60
N ALA A 91 8.22 3.23 20.36
CA ALA A 91 8.59 3.66 19.01
C ALA A 91 8.95 2.46 18.11
N MET A 92 9.74 1.51 18.62
CA MET A 92 10.11 0.31 17.85
C MET A 92 8.88 -0.58 17.59
N VAL A 93 8.04 -0.87 18.58
CA VAL A 93 6.82 -1.66 18.38
C VAL A 93 5.89 -0.95 17.38
N GLN A 94 5.73 0.37 17.52
CA GLN A 94 4.92 1.20 16.67
C GLN A 94 5.38 1.17 15.21
N TRP A 95 6.69 1.25 14.93
CA TRP A 95 7.18 1.24 13.55
C TRP A 95 7.45 -0.14 12.98
N TRP A 96 7.67 -1.15 13.83
CA TRP A 96 7.51 -2.54 13.42
C TRP A 96 6.07 -2.79 12.96
N TYR A 97 5.08 -2.30 13.71
CA TYR A 97 3.68 -2.33 13.29
C TYR A 97 3.42 -1.51 12.02
N GLY A 98 3.71 -0.21 12.03
CA GLY A 98 3.35 0.72 10.96
C GLY A 98 3.99 0.35 9.62
N HIS A 99 5.27 -0.04 9.63
CA HIS A 99 5.93 -0.48 8.41
C HIS A 99 5.36 -1.81 7.90
N ASN A 100 5.10 -2.78 8.78
CA ASN A 100 4.53 -4.05 8.35
C ASN A 100 3.03 -3.96 8.06
N ALA A 101 2.32 -2.94 8.55
CA ALA A 101 0.98 -2.62 8.08
C ALA A 101 1.04 -2.29 6.58
N VAL A 102 1.94 -1.40 6.15
CA VAL A 102 2.11 -1.16 4.70
C VAL A 102 2.73 -2.36 3.97
N GLY A 103 3.59 -3.13 4.62
CA GLY A 103 4.25 -4.30 4.03
C GLY A 103 3.35 -5.50 3.79
N PHE A 104 2.43 -5.78 4.71
CA PHE A 104 1.56 -6.94 4.62
C PHE A 104 0.17 -6.55 4.15
N PHE A 105 -0.41 -5.49 4.71
CA PHE A 105 -1.73 -5.02 4.29
C PHE A 105 -1.67 -4.41 2.89
N LEU A 106 -0.78 -3.45 2.65
CA LEU A 106 -0.74 -2.67 1.39
C LEU A 106 0.22 -3.23 0.32
N THR A 107 1.15 -4.10 0.69
CA THR A 107 2.06 -4.74 -0.27
C THR A 107 1.71 -6.22 -0.46
N ALA A 108 1.84 -7.08 0.56
CA ALA A 108 1.57 -8.51 0.39
C ALA A 108 0.14 -8.79 -0.08
N GLY A 109 -0.88 -8.26 0.59
CA GLY A 109 -2.28 -8.44 0.17
C GLY A 109 -2.54 -7.98 -1.28
N PHE A 110 -1.95 -6.86 -1.67
CA PHE A 110 -2.12 -6.29 -3.01
C PHE A 110 -1.28 -6.99 -4.08
N LEU A 111 -0.14 -7.60 -3.71
CA LEU A 111 0.55 -8.56 -4.56
C LEU A 111 -0.33 -9.78 -4.80
N GLY A 112 -1.10 -10.24 -3.81
CA GLY A 112 -2.13 -11.27 -3.99
C GLY A 112 -3.17 -10.89 -5.05
N ILE A 113 -3.66 -9.65 -5.01
CA ILE A 113 -4.56 -9.09 -6.04
C ILE A 113 -3.86 -9.11 -7.40
N MET A 114 -2.65 -8.57 -7.50
CA MET A 114 -1.87 -8.53 -8.73
C MET A 114 -1.65 -9.91 -9.35
N TYR A 115 -1.24 -10.89 -8.54
CA TYR A 115 -1.01 -12.27 -8.97
C TYR A 115 -2.25 -12.95 -9.54
N TYR A 116 -3.45 -12.52 -9.16
CA TYR A 116 -4.69 -13.01 -9.74
C TYR A 116 -5.09 -12.18 -10.97
N PHE A 117 -5.21 -10.86 -10.83
CA PHE A 117 -5.87 -10.03 -11.84
C PHE A 117 -4.99 -9.71 -13.05
N VAL A 118 -3.67 -9.59 -12.91
CA VAL A 118 -2.77 -9.36 -14.06
C VAL A 118 -2.82 -10.53 -15.04
N PRO A 119 -2.44 -11.77 -14.70
CA PRO A 119 -2.48 -12.87 -15.66
C PRO A 119 -3.89 -13.12 -16.19
N LYS A 120 -4.92 -12.87 -15.37
CA LYS A 120 -6.31 -13.08 -15.75
C LYS A 120 -6.83 -12.06 -16.76
N GLN A 121 -6.46 -10.79 -16.65
CA GLN A 121 -6.86 -9.75 -17.61
C GLN A 121 -6.02 -9.81 -18.90
N VAL A 122 -4.74 -10.19 -18.78
CA VAL A 122 -3.85 -10.36 -19.94
C VAL A 122 -4.13 -11.64 -20.71
N GLU A 123 -4.72 -12.64 -20.04
CA GLU A 123 -4.93 -14.01 -20.53
C GLU A 123 -3.61 -14.71 -20.85
N ARG A 124 -2.64 -14.58 -19.94
CA ARG A 124 -1.32 -15.20 -20.05
C ARG A 124 -0.94 -15.89 -18.76
N PRO A 125 -0.14 -16.97 -18.82
CA PRO A 125 0.42 -17.56 -17.62
C PRO A 125 1.34 -16.55 -16.94
N ILE A 126 1.45 -16.66 -15.61
CA ILE A 126 2.43 -15.88 -14.86
C ILE A 126 3.84 -16.15 -15.39
N TYR A 127 4.66 -15.10 -15.48
CA TYR A 127 5.97 -15.18 -16.11
C TYR A 127 6.91 -16.22 -15.46
N SER A 128 7.15 -16.14 -14.15
CA SER A 128 8.11 -17.02 -13.48
C SER A 128 7.61 -17.53 -12.13
N TYR A 129 7.32 -18.83 -12.07
CA TYR A 129 6.99 -19.51 -10.82
C TYR A 129 8.16 -19.54 -9.83
N ARG A 130 9.41 -19.72 -10.31
CA ARG A 130 10.59 -19.68 -9.44
C ARG A 130 10.79 -18.31 -8.81
N LEU A 131 10.61 -17.24 -9.59
CA LEU A 131 10.63 -15.88 -9.06
C LEU A 131 9.52 -15.70 -8.03
N SER A 132 8.33 -16.27 -8.27
CA SER A 132 7.21 -16.28 -7.33
C SER A 132 7.56 -16.91 -5.97
N ILE A 133 8.40 -17.95 -5.95
CA ILE A 133 8.88 -18.56 -4.70
C ILE A 133 9.90 -17.65 -4.02
N VAL A 134 10.95 -17.26 -4.74
CA VAL A 134 12.07 -16.50 -4.17
C VAL A 134 11.58 -15.17 -3.61
N HIS A 135 10.82 -14.41 -4.40
CA HIS A 135 10.38 -13.10 -3.98
C HIS A 135 9.34 -13.17 -2.86
N PHE A 136 8.49 -14.20 -2.81
CA PHE A 136 7.54 -14.37 -1.70
C PHE A 136 8.27 -14.57 -0.37
N TRP A 137 9.15 -15.57 -0.28
CA TRP A 137 9.82 -15.88 0.98
C TRP A 137 10.78 -14.79 1.41
N ALA A 138 11.55 -14.24 0.46
CA ALA A 138 12.45 -13.15 0.76
C ALA A 138 11.67 -11.89 1.20
N LEU A 139 10.56 -11.54 0.55
CA LEU A 139 9.76 -10.38 0.92
C LEU A 139 9.15 -10.54 2.32
N ILE A 140 8.44 -11.64 2.57
CA ILE A 140 7.75 -11.87 3.85
C ILE A 140 8.74 -11.94 5.02
N PHE A 141 9.94 -12.50 4.81
CA PHE A 141 10.98 -12.51 5.85
C PHE A 141 11.59 -11.13 6.09
N THR A 142 11.99 -10.42 5.02
CA THR A 142 12.76 -9.18 5.13
C THR A 142 11.92 -7.99 5.58
N TYR A 143 10.64 -7.91 5.19
CA TYR A 143 9.76 -6.79 5.57
C TYR A 143 9.65 -6.60 7.09
N MET A 144 9.67 -7.71 7.84
CA MET A 144 9.57 -7.71 9.30
C MET A 144 10.69 -6.95 10.00
N TRP A 145 11.82 -6.73 9.32
CA TRP A 145 13.01 -6.06 9.87
C TRP A 145 13.09 -4.57 9.53
N ALA A 146 12.28 -4.08 8.59
CA ALA A 146 12.44 -2.74 8.04
C ALA A 146 11.83 -1.62 8.92
N GLY A 147 11.13 -1.95 10.01
CA GLY A 147 10.54 -0.97 10.94
C GLY A 147 11.49 0.17 11.40
N PRO A 148 12.74 -0.10 11.83
CA PRO A 148 13.66 0.92 12.31
C PRO A 148 14.07 1.99 11.31
N HIS A 149 13.76 1.85 10.01
CA HIS A 149 14.04 2.90 9.02
C HIS A 149 13.20 4.18 9.20
N HIS A 150 12.14 4.10 10.01
CA HIS A 150 11.33 5.24 10.42
C HIS A 150 11.95 5.98 11.61
N LEU A 151 13.02 5.42 12.20
CA LEU A 151 13.58 5.84 13.47
C LEU A 151 15.07 6.17 13.37
N HIS A 152 15.54 6.53 12.17
CA HIS A 152 16.92 6.95 11.98
C HIS A 152 17.23 8.27 12.67
N TYR A 153 18.41 8.33 13.30
CA TYR A 153 18.86 9.49 14.09
C TYR A 153 17.88 9.92 15.19
N THR A 154 17.12 8.97 15.74
CA THR A 154 16.27 9.15 16.92
C THR A 154 16.95 8.57 18.16
N ALA A 155 16.23 8.55 19.29
CA ALA A 155 16.69 7.89 20.52
C ALA A 155 16.77 6.34 20.42
N LEU A 156 16.33 5.74 19.32
CA LEU A 156 16.46 4.31 19.07
C LEU A 156 17.95 3.91 18.96
N PRO A 157 18.42 2.80 19.56
CA PRO A 157 19.82 2.40 19.48
C PRO A 157 20.35 2.26 18.05
N ASP A 158 21.61 2.65 17.86
CA ASP A 158 22.21 2.69 16.52
C ASP A 158 22.22 1.32 15.83
N TRP A 159 22.39 0.24 16.58
CA TRP A 159 22.41 -1.12 16.03
C TRP A 159 21.06 -1.50 15.42
N THR A 160 19.94 -1.14 16.07
CA THR A 160 18.59 -1.37 15.53
C THR A 160 18.33 -0.53 14.29
N GLN A 161 18.78 0.73 14.28
CA GLN A 161 18.65 1.58 13.11
C GLN A 161 19.42 0.98 11.92
N SER A 162 20.66 0.53 12.14
CA SER A 162 21.49 -0.06 11.07
C SER A 162 20.90 -1.38 10.54
N LEU A 163 20.29 -2.21 11.40
CA LEU A 163 19.55 -3.39 10.96
C LEU A 163 18.39 -3.01 10.03
N GLY A 164 17.56 -2.04 10.44
CA GLY A 164 16.46 -1.55 9.61
C GLY A 164 16.93 -1.06 8.25
N MET A 165 17.99 -0.24 8.22
CA MET A 165 18.60 0.23 6.96
C MET A 165 19.04 -0.93 6.06
N VAL A 166 19.82 -1.88 6.59
CA VAL A 166 20.35 -3.00 5.80
C VAL A 166 19.23 -3.87 5.24
N PHE A 167 18.24 -4.22 6.06
CA PHE A 167 17.11 -5.02 5.60
C PHE A 167 16.20 -4.27 4.63
N SER A 168 16.00 -2.96 4.79
CA SER A 168 15.29 -2.14 3.81
C SER A 168 16.02 -2.10 2.46
N LEU A 169 17.36 -2.09 2.43
CA LEU A 169 18.12 -2.19 1.19
C LEU A 169 17.99 -3.57 0.54
N ILE A 170 18.06 -4.65 1.33
CA ILE A 170 17.84 -6.01 0.84
C ILE A 170 16.41 -6.16 0.28
N LEU A 171 15.42 -5.54 0.92
CA LEU A 171 14.00 -5.59 0.57
C LEU A 171 13.69 -5.06 -0.84
N LEU A 172 14.58 -4.26 -1.44
CA LEU A 172 14.47 -3.82 -2.83
C LEU A 172 14.34 -5.01 -3.80
N ALA A 173 15.22 -6.01 -3.66
CA ALA A 173 15.28 -7.14 -4.58
C ALA A 173 13.98 -7.99 -4.61
N PRO A 174 13.43 -8.46 -3.48
CA PRO A 174 12.20 -9.24 -3.49
C PRO A 174 10.96 -8.39 -3.81
N SER A 175 10.98 -7.09 -3.48
CA SER A 175 9.91 -6.17 -3.90
C SER A 175 9.86 -6.05 -5.43
N TRP A 176 11.00 -5.76 -6.07
CA TRP A 176 11.09 -5.73 -7.52
C TRP A 176 10.83 -7.09 -8.17
N GLY A 177 11.08 -8.21 -7.48
CA GLY A 177 10.63 -9.53 -7.92
C GLY A 177 9.13 -9.58 -8.20
N GLY A 178 8.30 -8.92 -7.38
CA GLY A 178 6.85 -8.79 -7.62
C GLY A 178 6.54 -7.94 -8.86
N MET A 179 7.23 -6.80 -9.00
CA MET A 179 7.07 -5.92 -10.16
C MET A 179 7.44 -6.63 -11.46
N ILE A 180 8.63 -7.25 -11.50
CA ILE A 180 9.15 -7.97 -12.67
C ILE A 180 8.21 -9.10 -13.05
N ASN A 181 7.73 -9.89 -12.08
CA ASN A 181 6.84 -11.01 -12.39
C ASN A 181 5.50 -10.52 -12.98
N GLY A 182 4.93 -9.45 -12.43
CA GLY A 182 3.73 -8.82 -12.96
C GLY A 182 3.93 -8.21 -14.35
N MET A 183 4.99 -7.42 -14.56
CA MET A 183 5.25 -6.76 -15.84
C MET A 183 5.67 -7.74 -16.93
N MET A 184 6.53 -8.73 -16.62
CA MET A 184 6.97 -9.70 -17.63
C MET A 184 5.85 -10.67 -18.05
N THR A 185 4.79 -10.79 -17.25
CA THR A 185 3.56 -11.50 -17.64
C THR A 185 2.88 -10.82 -18.85
N MET A 186 3.10 -9.51 -19.06
CA MET A 186 2.66 -8.78 -20.25
C MET A 186 3.50 -9.03 -21.50
N SER A 187 4.64 -9.72 -21.40
CA SER A 187 5.55 -9.88 -22.53
C SER A 187 4.83 -10.52 -23.73
N GLY A 188 4.85 -9.84 -24.88
CA GLY A 188 4.11 -10.20 -26.09
C GLY A 188 2.66 -9.69 -26.17
N ALA A 189 2.11 -9.12 -25.09
CA ALA A 189 0.75 -8.56 -25.02
C ALA A 189 0.72 -7.04 -24.76
N TRP A 190 1.86 -6.34 -24.85
CA TRP A 190 1.95 -4.89 -24.65
C TRP A 190 1.00 -4.08 -25.54
N HIS A 191 0.64 -4.58 -26.73
CA HIS A 191 -0.34 -3.93 -27.60
C HIS A 191 -1.73 -3.79 -26.95
N LYS A 192 -2.09 -4.69 -26.01
CA LYS A 192 -3.36 -4.62 -25.26
C LYS A 192 -3.45 -3.37 -24.39
N LEU A 193 -2.33 -2.76 -23.99
CA LEU A 193 -2.37 -1.49 -23.24
C LEU A 193 -3.03 -0.36 -24.03
N ARG A 194 -3.03 -0.40 -25.36
CA ARG A 194 -3.70 0.63 -26.16
C ARG A 194 -5.21 0.46 -26.15
N SER A 195 -5.73 -0.75 -26.04
CA SER A 195 -7.16 -1.05 -26.16
C SER A 195 -7.86 -1.30 -24.83
N ASP A 196 -7.14 -1.75 -23.80
CA ASP A 196 -7.71 -2.16 -22.51
C ASP A 196 -7.29 -1.24 -21.37
N PRO A 197 -8.16 -0.32 -20.92
CA PRO A 197 -7.83 0.60 -19.85
C PRO A 197 -7.75 -0.08 -18.47
N ILE A 198 -8.40 -1.24 -18.26
CA ILE A 198 -8.26 -2.02 -17.01
C ILE A 198 -6.81 -2.48 -16.89
N LEU A 199 -6.23 -2.93 -18.00
CA LEU A 199 -4.84 -3.36 -18.03
C LEU A 199 -3.87 -2.18 -17.84
N ARG A 200 -4.22 -0.98 -18.32
CA ARG A 200 -3.44 0.24 -18.01
C ARG A 200 -3.38 0.49 -16.50
N PHE A 201 -4.51 0.39 -15.78
CA PHE A 201 -4.54 0.48 -14.31
C PHE A 201 -3.58 -0.52 -13.66
N LEU A 202 -3.69 -1.80 -14.02
CA LEU A 202 -2.88 -2.86 -13.43
C LEU A 202 -1.38 -2.70 -13.70
N ILE A 203 -0.99 -2.26 -14.90
CA ILE A 203 0.43 -2.11 -15.27
C ILE A 203 1.03 -0.81 -14.75
N VAL A 204 0.31 0.31 -14.83
CA VAL A 204 0.78 1.57 -14.20
C VAL A 204 0.87 1.42 -12.69
N SER A 205 -0.02 0.63 -12.09
CA SER A 205 0.09 0.25 -10.69
C SER A 205 1.43 -0.41 -10.35
N LEU A 206 1.86 -1.39 -11.16
CA LEU A 206 3.15 -2.04 -11.01
C LEU A 206 4.33 -1.07 -11.19
N SER A 207 4.21 -0.08 -12.07
CA SER A 207 5.24 0.97 -12.22
C SER A 207 5.39 1.80 -10.95
N PHE A 208 4.28 2.26 -10.35
CA PHE A 208 4.32 2.99 -9.08
C PHE A 208 4.75 2.11 -7.91
N TYR A 209 4.42 0.82 -7.93
CA TYR A 209 4.94 -0.15 -6.97
C TYR A 209 6.47 -0.26 -7.06
N GLY A 210 7.01 -0.47 -8.26
CA GLY A 210 8.46 -0.52 -8.47
C GLY A 210 9.17 0.77 -8.06
N MET A 211 8.58 1.91 -8.40
CA MET A 211 9.07 3.24 -8.04
C MET A 211 9.10 3.44 -6.52
N SER A 212 7.97 3.24 -5.83
CA SER A 212 7.89 3.41 -4.37
C SER A 212 8.75 2.39 -3.62
N THR A 213 8.81 1.13 -4.08
CA THR A 213 9.70 0.10 -3.50
C THR A 213 11.17 0.24 -3.89
N PHE A 214 11.51 1.20 -4.75
CA PHE A 214 12.87 1.69 -4.93
C PHE A 214 13.14 2.91 -4.04
N GLU A 215 12.24 3.88 -4.03
CA GLU A 215 12.32 5.09 -3.21
C GLU A 215 12.42 4.77 -1.71
N GLY A 216 11.63 3.81 -1.21
CA GLY A 216 11.65 3.39 0.20
C GLY A 216 13.05 2.95 0.67
N PRO A 217 13.69 1.96 0.02
CA PRO A 217 15.07 1.58 0.31
C PRO A 217 16.07 2.74 0.23
N MET A 218 15.90 3.66 -0.72
CA MET A 218 16.75 4.85 -0.80
C MET A 218 16.55 5.77 0.41
N MET A 219 15.31 6.03 0.82
CA MET A 219 14.98 6.82 2.01
C MET A 219 15.34 6.12 3.33
N ALA A 220 15.54 4.79 3.31
CA ALA A 220 16.02 4.01 4.44
C ALA A 220 17.56 4.08 4.61
N ILE A 221 18.29 4.69 3.67
CA ILE A 221 19.70 5.00 3.88
C ILE A 221 19.76 6.16 4.86
N LYS A 222 20.44 5.98 6.01
CA LYS A 222 20.54 7.01 7.07
C LYS A 222 20.82 8.41 6.51
N THR A 223 21.79 8.56 5.62
CA THR A 223 22.15 9.87 5.02
C THR A 223 21.02 10.50 4.20
N VAL A 224 20.23 9.70 3.48
CA VAL A 224 19.05 10.20 2.75
C VAL A 224 17.93 10.53 3.74
N ASN A 225 17.72 9.67 4.74
CA ASN A 225 16.74 9.87 5.78
C ASN A 225 16.98 11.16 6.58
N ALA A 226 18.24 11.53 6.82
CA ALA A 226 18.61 12.80 7.45
C ALA A 226 18.07 14.04 6.70
N LEU A 227 17.66 13.90 5.44
CA LEU A 227 17.02 14.95 4.66
C LEU A 227 15.52 14.69 4.47
N SER A 228 15.09 13.44 4.29
CA SER A 228 13.68 13.11 4.00
C SER A 228 12.80 13.03 5.25
N HIS A 229 13.36 12.72 6.41
CA HIS A 229 12.61 12.54 7.66
C HIS A 229 11.93 13.84 8.10
N TYR A 230 10.69 13.72 8.59
CA TYR A 230 9.78 14.82 8.93
C TYR A 230 9.39 15.78 7.78
N THR A 231 9.90 15.58 6.57
CA THR A 231 9.52 16.40 5.41
C THR A 231 8.35 15.80 4.65
N ASP A 232 7.74 16.61 3.78
CA ASP A 232 6.72 16.19 2.82
C ASP A 232 7.20 15.09 1.85
N TRP A 233 8.52 14.83 1.74
CA TRP A 233 9.01 13.71 0.94
C TRP A 233 8.41 12.39 1.44
N THR A 234 8.31 12.20 2.76
CA THR A 234 7.65 11.02 3.33
C THR A 234 6.19 10.93 2.89
N VAL A 235 5.47 12.05 2.82
CA VAL A 235 4.08 12.09 2.32
C VAL A 235 4.02 11.77 0.83
N GLY A 236 4.97 12.26 0.03
CA GLY A 236 5.11 11.93 -1.39
C GLY A 236 5.35 10.44 -1.63
N HIS A 237 6.24 9.83 -0.84
CA HIS A 237 6.51 8.40 -0.85
C HIS A 237 5.26 7.57 -0.47
N VAL A 238 4.55 7.97 0.59
CA VAL A 238 3.31 7.29 0.99
C VAL A 238 2.29 7.36 -0.14
N HIS A 239 2.09 8.52 -0.78
CA HIS A 239 1.07 8.66 -1.82
C HIS A 239 1.49 8.07 -3.17
N SER A 240 2.78 7.92 -3.45
CA SER A 240 3.26 7.16 -4.61
C SER A 240 2.85 5.69 -4.51
N GLY A 241 3.00 5.09 -3.32
CA GLY A 241 2.51 3.75 -3.02
C GLY A 241 0.99 3.67 -2.87
N ALA A 242 0.37 4.57 -2.12
CA ALA A 242 -1.05 4.49 -1.78
C ALA A 242 -1.96 4.79 -2.99
N LEU A 243 -1.71 5.87 -3.71
CA LEU A 243 -2.53 6.23 -4.87
C LEU A 243 -2.09 5.47 -6.11
N GLY A 244 -0.78 5.41 -6.33
CA GLY A 244 -0.15 4.85 -7.53
C GLY A 244 -0.12 3.33 -7.57
N TRP A 245 0.20 2.65 -6.46
CA TRP A 245 0.17 1.18 -6.39
C TRP A 245 -1.19 0.68 -5.90
N VAL A 246 -1.48 0.84 -4.61
CA VAL A 246 -2.64 0.28 -3.89
C VAL A 246 -3.95 0.65 -4.59
N GLY A 247 -4.17 1.95 -4.82
CA GLY A 247 -5.36 2.44 -5.48
C GLY A 247 -5.50 1.89 -6.90
N MET A 248 -4.48 2.02 -7.73
CA MET A 248 -4.54 1.60 -9.14
C MET A 248 -4.79 0.10 -9.33
N VAL A 249 -4.12 -0.78 -8.57
CA VAL A 249 -4.36 -2.23 -8.70
C VAL A 249 -5.76 -2.59 -8.22
N SER A 250 -6.26 -1.94 -7.15
CA SER A 250 -7.63 -2.14 -6.67
C SER A 250 -8.66 -1.71 -7.68
N MET A 251 -8.48 -0.53 -8.28
CA MET A 251 -9.37 -0.01 -9.32
C MET A 251 -9.40 -0.95 -10.53
N GLY A 252 -8.24 -1.41 -11.01
CA GLY A 252 -8.15 -2.41 -12.07
C GLY A 252 -8.84 -3.74 -11.71
N ALA A 253 -8.58 -4.26 -10.51
CA ALA A 253 -9.21 -5.48 -10.01
C ALA A 253 -10.74 -5.37 -9.89
N LEU A 254 -11.24 -4.24 -9.40
CA LEU A 254 -12.67 -3.98 -9.30
C LEU A 254 -13.32 -3.84 -10.67
N TYR A 255 -12.71 -3.12 -11.61
CA TYR A 255 -13.21 -3.04 -12.98
C TYR A 255 -13.24 -4.40 -13.69
N TYR A 256 -12.33 -5.31 -13.35
CA TYR A 256 -12.39 -6.69 -13.79
C TYR A 256 -13.55 -7.45 -13.13
N MET A 257 -13.63 -7.39 -11.81
CA MET A 257 -14.44 -8.30 -11.00
C MET A 257 -15.92 -7.93 -10.99
N ILE A 258 -16.24 -6.65 -10.82
CA ILE A 258 -17.62 -6.16 -10.65
C ILE A 258 -18.55 -6.63 -11.76
N PRO A 259 -18.27 -6.46 -13.08
CA PRO A 259 -19.22 -6.88 -14.10
C PRO A 259 -19.52 -8.38 -14.01
N ARG A 260 -18.50 -9.20 -13.72
CA ARG A 260 -18.64 -10.66 -13.61
C ARG A 260 -19.49 -11.08 -12.40
N LEU A 261 -19.43 -10.36 -11.29
CA LEU A 261 -20.28 -10.61 -10.12
C LEU A 261 -21.76 -10.29 -10.39
N PHE A 262 -22.02 -9.37 -11.32
CA PHE A 262 -23.36 -8.91 -11.71
C PHE A 262 -23.82 -9.47 -13.07
N GLY A 263 -23.22 -10.57 -13.53
CA GLY A 263 -23.62 -11.25 -14.77
C GLY A 263 -23.36 -10.46 -16.05
N GLN A 264 -22.61 -9.36 -15.96
CA GLN A 264 -22.24 -8.50 -17.08
C GLN A 264 -20.92 -8.96 -17.69
N LYS A 265 -20.80 -8.80 -19.01
CA LYS A 265 -19.57 -9.12 -19.76
C LYS A 265 -18.46 -8.09 -19.50
N GLN A 266 -18.83 -6.83 -19.31
CA GLN A 266 -17.93 -5.70 -19.13
C GLN A 266 -18.60 -4.59 -18.33
N MET A 267 -17.82 -3.61 -17.89
CA MET A 267 -18.33 -2.39 -17.27
C MET A 267 -19.22 -1.60 -18.24
N TYR A 268 -20.15 -0.82 -17.68
CA TYR A 268 -21.11 -0.01 -18.43
C TYR A 268 -20.44 0.90 -19.48
N SER A 269 -19.37 1.61 -19.12
CA SER A 269 -18.61 2.47 -20.04
C SER A 269 -17.10 2.26 -19.92
N VAL A 270 -16.49 1.72 -20.98
CA VAL A 270 -15.02 1.58 -21.07
C VAL A 270 -14.34 2.95 -21.22
N LYS A 271 -14.97 3.89 -21.93
CA LYS A 271 -14.47 5.28 -22.06
C LYS A 271 -14.37 5.99 -20.71
N ALA A 272 -15.30 5.71 -19.79
CA ALA A 272 -15.24 6.26 -18.44
C ALA A 272 -14.09 5.66 -17.61
N ILE A 273 -13.71 4.40 -17.86
CA ILE A 273 -12.51 3.80 -17.27
C ILE A 273 -11.26 4.53 -17.78
N GLU A 274 -11.20 4.85 -19.08
CA GLU A 274 -10.09 5.60 -19.65
C GLU A 274 -9.99 7.03 -19.09
N LEU A 275 -11.13 7.73 -18.98
CA LEU A 275 -11.17 9.05 -18.32
C LEU A 275 -10.66 8.95 -16.88
N HIS A 276 -11.17 7.97 -16.12
CA HIS A 276 -10.73 7.74 -14.75
C HIS A 276 -9.22 7.47 -14.67
N PHE A 277 -8.69 6.60 -15.54
CA PHE A 277 -7.26 6.29 -15.60
C PHE A 277 -6.41 7.55 -15.74
N TRP A 278 -6.77 8.45 -16.65
CA TRP A 278 -6.04 9.70 -16.86
C TRP A 278 -6.18 10.67 -15.70
N MET A 279 -7.38 10.85 -15.16
CA MET A 279 -7.61 11.70 -13.98
C MET A 279 -6.79 11.23 -12.78
N ALA A 280 -6.80 9.93 -12.51
CA ALA A 280 -6.04 9.34 -11.42
C ALA A 280 -4.53 9.44 -11.65
N THR A 281 -4.04 9.13 -12.86
CA THR A 281 -2.60 9.18 -13.18
C THR A 281 -2.04 10.60 -13.10
N ILE A 282 -2.73 11.58 -13.71
CA ILE A 282 -2.32 12.99 -13.64
C ILE A 282 -2.40 13.49 -12.19
N GLY A 283 -3.46 13.13 -11.46
CA GLY A 283 -3.61 13.47 -10.05
C GLY A 283 -2.44 12.98 -9.19
N ILE A 284 -2.03 11.71 -9.37
CA ILE A 284 -0.86 11.13 -8.69
C ILE A 284 0.42 11.89 -9.02
N VAL A 285 0.70 12.11 -10.31
CA VAL A 285 1.96 12.76 -10.74
C VAL A 285 2.07 14.17 -10.19
N LEU A 286 0.96 14.93 -10.20
CA LEU A 286 0.92 16.26 -9.58
C LEU A 286 1.17 16.18 -8.07
N TYR A 287 0.55 15.22 -7.38
CA TYR A 287 0.71 15.02 -5.94
C TYR A 287 2.17 14.73 -5.60
N ILE A 288 2.76 13.70 -6.20
CA ILE A 288 4.13 13.26 -5.91
C ILE A 288 5.13 14.36 -6.24
N SER A 289 5.00 15.00 -7.41
CA SER A 289 5.92 16.07 -7.82
C SER A 289 5.89 17.23 -6.82
N ALA A 290 4.71 17.63 -6.34
CA ALA A 290 4.60 18.68 -5.34
C ALA A 290 5.29 18.30 -4.02
N MET A 291 5.11 17.06 -3.55
CA MET A 291 5.67 16.58 -2.29
C MET A 291 7.18 16.32 -2.35
N TRP A 292 7.71 15.90 -3.50
CA TRP A 292 9.16 15.81 -3.66
C TRP A 292 9.83 17.18 -3.63
N ILE A 293 9.27 18.15 -4.35
CA ILE A 293 9.81 19.50 -4.36
C ILE A 293 9.73 20.11 -2.97
N SER A 294 8.56 20.04 -2.31
CA SER A 294 8.44 20.60 -0.95
C SER A 294 9.28 19.85 0.07
N GLY A 295 9.36 18.51 -0.02
CA GLY A 295 10.13 17.69 0.90
C GLY A 295 11.63 17.96 0.83
N VAL A 296 12.20 17.96 -0.38
CA VAL A 296 13.62 18.28 -0.59
C VAL A 296 13.92 19.72 -0.15
N MET A 297 13.04 20.66 -0.50
CA MET A 297 13.17 22.06 -0.09
C MET A 297 13.14 22.21 1.44
N GLN A 298 12.20 21.58 2.14
CA GLN A 298 12.13 21.59 3.61
C GLN A 298 13.41 21.05 4.22
N GLY A 299 13.86 19.87 3.79
CA GLY A 299 15.08 19.25 4.31
C GLY A 299 16.32 20.11 4.08
N LEU A 300 16.44 20.77 2.93
CA LEU A 300 17.54 21.70 2.62
C LEU A 300 17.46 22.99 3.44
N MET A 301 16.27 23.58 3.59
CA MET A 301 16.08 24.81 4.36
C MET A 301 16.35 24.59 5.86
N TRP A 302 15.86 23.49 6.43
CA TRP A 302 16.02 23.20 7.87
C TRP A 302 17.47 22.92 8.27
N ARG A 303 18.29 22.44 7.33
CA ARG A 303 19.72 22.21 7.55
C ARG A 303 20.62 23.29 6.92
N GLY A 304 20.03 24.38 6.43
CA GLY A 304 20.77 25.48 5.82
C GLY A 304 21.59 26.20 6.88
N VAL A 305 22.90 26.30 6.66
CA VAL A 305 23.84 26.97 7.57
C VAL A 305 24.64 28.00 6.78
N ASN A 306 24.74 29.21 7.32
CA ASN A 306 25.54 30.29 6.77
C ASN A 306 27.04 30.03 6.96
N ALA A 307 27.88 30.82 6.28
CA ALA A 307 29.34 30.71 6.42
C ALA A 307 29.84 30.94 7.87
N ASP A 308 29.05 31.62 8.70
CA ASP A 308 29.35 31.89 10.11
C ASP A 308 28.81 30.82 11.09
N GLY A 309 28.17 29.76 10.58
CA GLY A 309 27.62 28.67 11.40
C GLY A 309 26.20 28.91 11.91
N THR A 310 25.58 30.07 11.65
CA THR A 310 24.17 30.33 12.01
C THR A 310 23.20 29.65 11.05
N LEU A 311 21.99 29.33 11.52
CA LEU A 311 20.93 28.78 10.66
C LEU A 311 20.48 29.83 9.64
N THR A 312 20.46 29.46 8.35
CA THR A 312 20.10 30.36 7.25
C THR A 312 18.63 30.74 7.25
N TYR A 313 17.75 29.82 7.63
CA TYR A 313 16.30 29.99 7.57
C TYR A 313 15.65 29.76 8.93
N THR A 314 14.68 30.61 9.25
CA THR A 314 13.70 30.32 10.30
C THR A 314 12.74 29.23 9.83
N PHE A 315 12.13 28.51 10.76
CA PHE A 315 11.14 27.49 10.42
C PHE A 315 9.95 28.07 9.62
N VAL A 316 9.48 29.28 9.97
CA VAL A 316 8.35 29.93 9.30
C VAL A 316 8.63 30.23 7.83
N GLU A 317 9.87 30.55 7.46
CA GLU A 317 10.24 30.73 6.04
C GLU A 317 10.08 29.44 5.24
N SER A 318 10.45 28.29 5.82
CA SER A 318 10.24 26.99 5.17
C SER A 318 8.76 26.65 5.00
N VAL A 319 7.92 27.00 5.98
CA VAL A 319 6.46 26.82 5.91
C VAL A 319 5.87 27.70 4.80
N LYS A 320 6.28 28.97 4.75
CA LYS A 320 5.84 29.91 3.71
C LYS A 320 6.25 29.44 2.31
N ALA A 321 7.49 28.95 2.16
CA ALA A 321 7.98 28.41 0.90
C ALA A 321 7.23 27.14 0.47
N THR A 322 6.70 26.37 1.42
CA THR A 322 5.95 25.14 1.15
C THR A 322 4.53 25.40 0.62
N TYR A 323 3.92 26.53 0.97
CA TYR A 323 2.49 26.79 0.73
C TYR A 323 2.01 26.57 -0.72
N PRO A 324 2.73 26.97 -1.78
CA PRO A 324 2.30 26.72 -3.16
C PRO A 324 2.16 25.22 -3.49
N PHE A 325 3.01 24.37 -2.91
CA PHE A 325 3.00 22.93 -3.14
C PHE A 325 1.79 22.26 -2.47
N TYR A 326 1.24 22.83 -1.40
CA TYR A 326 -0.01 22.35 -0.82
C TYR A 326 -1.22 22.57 -1.75
N ALA A 327 -1.23 23.67 -2.52
CA ALA A 327 -2.26 23.88 -3.53
C ALA A 327 -2.15 22.86 -4.68
N LEU A 328 -0.93 22.58 -5.15
CA LEU A 328 -0.70 21.55 -6.17
C LEU A 328 -1.07 20.14 -5.68
N ARG A 329 -0.71 19.82 -4.43
CA ARG A 329 -1.13 18.58 -3.75
C ARG A 329 -2.65 18.45 -3.71
N LEU A 330 -3.34 19.51 -3.29
CA LEU A 330 -4.81 19.53 -3.23
C LEU A 330 -5.42 19.32 -4.62
N LEU A 331 -4.91 20.01 -5.64
CA LEU A 331 -5.38 19.84 -7.02
C LEU A 331 -5.19 18.40 -7.51
N GLY A 332 -4.01 17.81 -7.27
CA GLY A 332 -3.73 16.41 -7.61
C GLY A 332 -4.68 15.44 -6.90
N GLY A 333 -4.93 15.66 -5.61
CA GLY A 333 -5.88 14.88 -4.81
C GLY A 333 -7.33 15.03 -5.30
N LEU A 334 -7.76 16.24 -5.66
CA LEU A 334 -9.11 16.49 -6.21
C LEU A 334 -9.31 15.84 -7.57
N LEU A 335 -8.29 15.81 -8.44
CA LEU A 335 -8.34 15.08 -9.71
C LEU A 335 -8.50 13.57 -9.48
N TYR A 336 -7.72 13.01 -8.54
CA TYR A 336 -7.83 11.60 -8.17
C TYR A 336 -9.24 11.27 -7.61
N LEU A 337 -9.74 12.11 -6.69
CA LEU A 337 -11.09 11.97 -6.12
C LEU A 337 -12.18 12.10 -7.20
N GLY A 338 -12.04 13.04 -8.13
CA GLY A 338 -12.94 13.17 -9.28
C GLY A 338 -12.96 11.90 -10.13
N GLY A 339 -11.81 11.25 -10.30
CA GLY A 339 -11.69 9.92 -10.91
C GLY A 339 -12.50 8.86 -10.17
N MET A 340 -12.43 8.84 -8.83
CA MET A 340 -13.23 7.93 -8.00
C MET A 340 -14.74 8.15 -8.15
N LEU A 341 -15.19 9.40 -8.35
CA LEU A 341 -16.59 9.69 -8.65
C LEU A 341 -17.03 9.15 -10.01
N VAL A 342 -16.16 9.24 -11.03
CA VAL A 342 -16.38 8.60 -12.34
C VAL A 342 -16.47 7.08 -12.19
N MET A 343 -15.60 6.48 -11.37
CA MET A 343 -15.67 5.05 -11.05
C MET A 343 -16.98 4.68 -10.37
N LEU A 344 -17.38 5.41 -9.33
CA LEU A 344 -18.62 5.18 -8.60
C LEU A 344 -19.83 5.18 -9.55
N TRP A 345 -19.94 6.21 -10.39
CA TRP A 345 -21.00 6.30 -11.39
C TRP A 345 -21.00 5.08 -12.34
N ASN A 346 -19.82 4.69 -12.86
CA ASN A 346 -19.71 3.58 -13.81
C ASN A 346 -20.05 2.24 -13.14
N VAL A 347 -19.63 2.03 -11.89
CA VAL A 347 -19.98 0.86 -11.09
C VAL A 347 -21.48 0.82 -10.86
N LEU A 348 -22.10 1.91 -10.39
CA LEU A 348 -23.54 1.97 -10.13
C LEU A 348 -24.36 1.64 -11.38
N LYS A 349 -23.97 2.18 -12.55
CA LYS A 349 -24.62 1.86 -13.83
C LYS A 349 -24.42 0.40 -14.25
N THR A 350 -23.25 -0.18 -13.96
CA THR A 350 -22.98 -1.59 -14.26
C THR A 350 -23.83 -2.51 -13.38
N THR A 351 -23.90 -2.22 -12.08
CA THR A 351 -24.66 -3.02 -11.12
C THR A 351 -26.17 -2.86 -11.27
N SER A 352 -26.66 -1.65 -11.61
CA SER A 352 -28.10 -1.42 -11.85
C SER A 352 -28.63 -2.13 -13.08
N ASN A 353 -27.76 -2.40 -14.06
CA ASN A 353 -28.14 -3.06 -15.31
C ASN A 353 -27.93 -4.58 -15.26
N GLY A 354 -27.33 -5.10 -14.19
CA GLY A 354 -27.03 -6.52 -14.01
C GLY A 354 -27.79 -7.15 -12.84
N GLN A 355 -27.67 -8.48 -12.74
CA GLN A 355 -28.18 -9.24 -11.61
C GLN A 355 -27.06 -10.10 -11.05
N SER A 356 -27.05 -10.31 -9.74
CA SER A 356 -26.06 -11.21 -9.13
C SER A 356 -26.20 -12.61 -9.70
N VAL A 357 -25.08 -13.19 -10.12
CA VAL A 357 -25.05 -14.53 -10.71
C VAL A 357 -24.29 -15.49 -9.81
N ASN A 358 -24.85 -16.68 -9.61
CA ASN A 358 -24.12 -17.79 -9.02
C ASN A 358 -23.23 -18.42 -10.10
N VAL A 359 -21.93 -18.13 -10.03
CA VAL A 359 -20.96 -18.74 -10.95
C VAL A 359 -20.62 -20.15 -10.44
N PRO A 360 -20.93 -21.22 -11.18
CA PRO A 360 -20.60 -22.57 -10.75
C PRO A 360 -19.07 -22.76 -10.73
N VAL A 361 -18.57 -23.41 -9.67
CA VAL A 361 -17.15 -23.77 -9.58
C VAL A 361 -16.84 -24.78 -10.68
N PRO A 362 -15.90 -24.48 -11.61
CA PRO A 362 -15.55 -25.42 -12.66
C PRO A 362 -15.14 -26.77 -12.08
N PRO A 363 -15.49 -27.90 -12.73
CA PRO A 363 -14.91 -29.18 -12.37
C PRO A 363 -13.38 -29.11 -12.49
N VAL A 364 -12.66 -29.82 -11.63
CA VAL A 364 -11.21 -29.95 -11.80
C VAL A 364 -11.01 -30.69 -13.11
N ALA A 365 -10.42 -30.03 -14.10
CA ALA A 365 -10.06 -30.69 -15.35
C ALA A 365 -9.16 -31.88 -15.00
N ALA A 366 -9.58 -33.09 -15.38
CA ALA A 366 -8.77 -34.29 -15.24
C ALA A 366 -7.64 -34.21 -16.28
N HIS A 367 -6.60 -33.46 -15.97
CA HIS A 367 -5.36 -33.49 -16.74
C HIS A 367 -4.23 -33.99 -15.83
N ALA A 368 -3.60 -35.05 -16.35
CA ALA A 368 -2.65 -35.97 -15.77
C ALA A 368 -1.37 -35.32 -15.24
#